data_AF-W5MH12-F1
#
_entry.id   AF-W5MH12-F1
#
_cell.length_a   1.000
_cell.length_b   1.000
_cell.length_c   1.000
_cell.angle_alpha   90.00
_cell.angle_beta   90.00
_cell.angle_gamma   90.00
#
_symmetry.space_group_name_H-M   'P 1'
#
loop_
_entity.id
_entity.type
_entity.pdbx_description
1 polymer ?
#
loop_
_entity_poly.entity_id
_entity_poly.type
_entity_poly.pdbx_seq_one_letter_code
_entity_poly.pdbx_strand_id
1 'polypeptide(L)'
;PLLDIAVYCFFILGSAAHLLLGRSQVKGLLDLSKSFGDHGFLFLQVDFLATFVFGLLWLAYPDWLLGFQTSGPEDELHLHLTRAFGAMMVGDSFVSLTALGFRSDKDKTSVFVGRTVGTLVLLLFMVYTQTTTSAWTKAHIWFGMVGAGLWTGNSVLGYFTSKESEKLGEEYYKSMSSQRRRTHTK
;
A
#
# COMPACT_ATOMS: atom_id res chain seq x y z
N PRO A 1 -11.19 -23.69 10.96
CA PRO A 1 -10.36 -24.21 9.85
C PRO A 1 -11.01 -24.12 8.46
N LEU A 2 -12.24 -24.62 8.24
CA LEU A 2 -12.90 -24.58 6.91
C LEU A 2 -13.32 -23.17 6.48
N LEU A 3 -13.77 -22.34 7.42
CA LEU A 3 -14.08 -20.94 7.17
C LEU A 3 -12.82 -20.14 6.82
N ASP A 4 -11.70 -20.41 7.50
CA ASP A 4 -10.40 -19.80 7.21
C ASP A 4 -9.96 -20.12 5.78
N ILE A 5 -10.07 -21.39 5.38
CA ILE A 5 -9.75 -21.84 4.02
C ILE A 5 -10.69 -21.19 2.99
N ALA A 6 -11.98 -21.05 3.30
CA ALA A 6 -12.93 -20.40 2.40
C ALA A 6 -12.64 -18.91 2.21
N VAL A 7 -12.25 -18.20 3.27
CA VAL A 7 -11.83 -16.79 3.22
C VAL A 7 -10.51 -16.66 2.44
N TYR A 8 -9.52 -17.54 2.68
CA TYR A 8 -8.29 -17.58 1.88
C TYR A 8 -8.57 -17.83 0.41
N CYS A 9 -9.40 -18.82 0.10
CA CYS A 9 -9.79 -19.11 -1.27
C CYS A 9 -10.54 -17.93 -1.90
N PHE A 10 -11.47 -17.28 -1.19
CA PHE A 10 -12.20 -16.13 -1.73
C PHE A 10 -11.27 -14.96 -2.04
N PHE A 11 -10.35 -14.62 -1.14
CA PHE A 11 -9.38 -13.54 -1.37
C PHE A 11 -8.34 -13.90 -2.43
N ILE A 12 -7.76 -15.10 -2.39
CA ILE A 12 -6.79 -15.57 -3.39
C ILE A 12 -7.45 -15.67 -4.76
N LEU A 13 -8.68 -16.19 -4.85
CA LEU A 13 -9.43 -16.27 -6.11
C LEU A 13 -9.87 -14.89 -6.60
N GLY A 14 -10.25 -13.97 -5.70
CA GLY A 14 -10.55 -12.58 -6.05
C GLY A 14 -9.33 -11.85 -6.61
N SER A 15 -8.18 -11.95 -5.93
CA SER A 15 -6.91 -11.40 -6.39
C SER A 15 -6.39 -12.07 -7.67
N ALA A 16 -6.56 -13.39 -7.80
CA ALA A 16 -6.21 -14.14 -9.02
C ALA A 16 -7.15 -13.81 -10.19
N ALA A 17 -8.43 -13.52 -9.95
CA ALA A 17 -9.35 -13.04 -10.98
C ALA A 17 -8.94 -11.65 -11.49
N HIS A 18 -8.51 -10.74 -10.59
CA HIS A 18 -7.91 -9.46 -10.97
C HIS A 18 -6.60 -9.64 -11.76
N LEU A 19 -5.76 -10.62 -11.40
CA LEU A 19 -4.52 -10.97 -12.10
C LEU A 19 -4.77 -11.55 -13.50
N LEU A 20 -5.77 -12.43 -13.64
CA LEU A 20 -6.12 -13.11 -14.90
C LEU A 20 -6.83 -12.17 -15.89
N LEU A 21 -7.63 -11.24 -15.38
CA LEU A 21 -8.20 -10.13 -16.17
C LEU A 21 -7.13 -9.09 -16.56
N GLY A 22 -6.02 -9.02 -15.81
CA GLY A 22 -4.93 -8.07 -15.98
C GLY A 22 -3.73 -8.58 -16.79
N ARG A 23 -3.93 -9.38 -17.86
CA ARG A 23 -2.84 -9.96 -18.71
C ARG A 23 -1.78 -8.97 -19.23
N SER A 24 -1.95 -7.64 -19.12
CA SER A 24 -0.93 -6.64 -19.45
C SER A 24 0.12 -6.40 -18.34
N GLN A 25 -0.14 -6.83 -17.10
CA GLN A 25 0.67 -6.50 -15.91
C GLN A 25 1.99 -7.27 -15.82
N VAL A 26 2.04 -8.53 -16.29
CA VAL A 26 3.28 -9.36 -16.28
C VAL A 26 4.37 -8.77 -17.18
N LYS A 27 3.99 -8.03 -18.24
CA LYS A 27 4.93 -7.27 -19.07
C LYS A 27 5.50 -6.05 -18.32
N GLY A 28 4.73 -5.44 -17.41
CA GLY A 28 5.19 -4.35 -16.53
C GLY A 28 6.26 -4.79 -15.54
N LEU A 29 6.22 -6.05 -15.07
CA LEU A 29 7.26 -6.62 -14.20
C LEU A 29 8.62 -6.76 -14.91
N LEU A 30 8.63 -6.99 -16.24
CA LEU A 30 9.85 -7.04 -17.06
C LEU A 30 10.38 -5.63 -17.39
N ASP A 31 9.48 -4.66 -17.62
CA ASP A 31 9.83 -3.23 -17.77
C ASP A 31 10.24 -2.56 -16.44
N LEU A 32 9.90 -3.18 -15.30
CA LEU A 32 10.27 -2.76 -13.95
C LEU A 32 11.79 -2.58 -13.77
N SER A 33 12.59 -3.41 -14.44
CA SER A 33 14.06 -3.30 -14.40
C SER A 33 14.61 -2.09 -15.15
N LYS A 34 13.79 -1.44 -15.99
CA LYS A 34 14.18 -0.34 -16.87
C LYS A 34 13.80 1.04 -16.31
N SER A 35 12.90 1.10 -15.32
CA SER A 35 12.27 2.33 -14.84
C SER A 35 12.78 2.77 -13.45
N PHE A 36 14.08 2.65 -13.19
CA PHE A 36 14.73 3.08 -11.92
C PHE A 36 14.88 4.61 -11.76
N GLY A 37 14.31 5.42 -12.65
CA GLY A 37 14.49 6.88 -12.68
C GLY A 37 13.32 7.73 -12.18
N ASP A 38 12.17 7.14 -11.86
CA ASP A 38 10.97 7.88 -11.40
C ASP A 38 10.88 7.84 -9.87
N HIS A 39 10.90 8.98 -9.20
CA HIS A 39 10.86 9.04 -7.74
C HIS A 39 9.55 8.47 -7.16
N GLY A 40 8.42 8.61 -7.88
CA GLY A 40 7.13 8.05 -7.45
C GLY A 40 7.08 6.51 -7.51
N PHE A 41 7.88 5.94 -8.39
CA PHE A 41 8.00 4.49 -8.57
C PHE A 41 8.66 3.80 -7.37
N LEU A 42 9.66 4.44 -6.76
CA LEU A 42 10.32 3.89 -5.57
C LEU A 42 9.37 3.78 -4.37
N PHE A 43 8.54 4.80 -4.13
CA PHE A 43 7.57 4.80 -3.03
C PHE A 43 6.50 3.70 -3.19
N LEU A 44 6.03 3.45 -4.42
CA LEU A 44 5.08 2.36 -4.70
C LEU A 44 5.72 0.97 -4.55
N GLN A 45 7.00 0.81 -4.92
CA GLN A 45 7.72 -0.46 -4.73
C GLN A 45 7.96 -0.77 -3.26
N VAL A 46 8.43 0.22 -2.48
CA VAL A 46 8.62 0.08 -1.03
C VAL A 46 7.28 -0.21 -0.36
N ASP A 47 6.21 0.48 -0.77
CA ASP A 47 4.86 0.22 -0.26
C ASP A 47 4.42 -1.22 -0.56
N PHE A 48 4.54 -1.68 -1.81
CA PHE A 48 4.23 -3.07 -2.19
C PHE A 48 5.02 -4.07 -1.35
N LEU A 49 6.35 -3.95 -1.30
CA LEU A 49 7.19 -4.93 -0.63
C LEU A 49 6.90 -4.97 0.88
N ALA A 50 6.78 -3.80 1.51
CA ALA A 50 6.48 -3.71 2.93
C ALA A 50 5.10 -4.31 3.25
N THR A 51 4.05 -3.86 2.55
CA THR A 51 2.68 -4.33 2.81
C THR A 51 2.52 -5.82 2.52
N PHE A 52 3.17 -6.33 1.48
CA PHE A 52 3.17 -7.76 1.15
C PHE A 52 3.86 -8.60 2.24
N VAL A 53 5.08 -8.23 2.64
CA VAL A 53 5.85 -8.97 3.65
C VAL A 53 5.15 -8.91 5.01
N PHE A 54 4.73 -7.74 5.46
CA PHE A 54 3.99 -7.62 6.73
C PHE A 54 2.63 -8.31 6.68
N GLY A 55 1.93 -8.24 5.55
CA GLY A 55 0.68 -8.98 5.35
C GLY A 55 0.89 -10.49 5.48
N LEU A 56 1.94 -11.04 4.86
CA LEU A 56 2.30 -12.45 5.00
C LEU A 56 2.66 -12.82 6.44
N LEU A 57 3.38 -11.96 7.16
CA LEU A 57 3.73 -12.19 8.57
C LEU A 57 2.48 -12.22 9.46
N TRP A 58 1.57 -11.25 9.31
CA TRP A 58 0.29 -11.21 10.03
C TRP A 58 -0.61 -12.41 9.68
N LEU A 59 -0.53 -12.89 8.44
CA LEU A 59 -1.29 -14.03 7.95
C LEU A 59 -0.77 -15.37 8.48
N ALA A 60 0.55 -15.58 8.45
CA ALA A 60 1.19 -16.84 8.78
C ALA A 60 1.48 -17.00 10.29
N TYR A 61 1.82 -15.90 10.96
CA TYR A 61 2.28 -15.89 12.36
C TYR A 61 1.52 -14.85 13.22
N PRO A 62 0.17 -14.87 13.23
CA PRO A 62 -0.63 -13.85 13.93
C PRO A 62 -0.44 -13.87 15.44
N ASP A 63 -0.25 -15.05 16.03
CA ASP A 63 -0.04 -15.28 17.46
C ASP A 63 1.30 -14.69 17.92
N TRP A 64 2.37 -14.95 17.16
CA TRP A 64 3.67 -14.37 17.49
C TRP A 64 3.68 -12.84 17.32
N LEU A 65 3.10 -12.31 16.23
CA LEU A 65 3.10 -10.86 15.98
C LEU A 65 2.17 -10.09 16.94
N LEU A 66 0.99 -10.64 17.21
CA LEU A 66 0.03 -10.01 18.13
C LEU A 66 0.53 -10.13 19.57
N GLY A 67 1.03 -11.31 19.97
CA GLY A 67 1.46 -11.58 21.35
C GLY A 67 2.73 -10.82 21.74
N PHE A 68 3.53 -10.43 20.74
CA PHE A 68 4.62 -9.48 20.97
C PHE A 68 4.11 -8.08 21.35
N GLN A 69 2.93 -7.68 20.86
CA GLN A 69 2.38 -6.32 21.00
C GLN A 69 1.34 -6.19 22.12
N THR A 70 0.72 -7.29 22.55
CA THR A 70 -0.35 -7.29 23.55
C THR A 70 0.10 -7.95 24.87
N SER A 71 -0.62 -7.66 25.93
CA SER A 71 -0.54 -8.35 27.22
C SER A 71 -1.84 -9.11 27.44
N GLY A 72 -1.74 -10.40 27.74
CA GLY A 72 -2.88 -11.24 28.04
C GLY A 72 -3.13 -12.33 27.00
N PRO A 73 -4.04 -13.26 27.29
CA PRO A 73 -4.35 -14.35 26.38
C PRO A 73 -5.11 -13.85 25.15
N GLU A 74 -4.69 -14.30 23.98
CA GLU A 74 -5.42 -14.09 22.73
C GLU A 74 -6.40 -15.24 22.54
N ASP A 75 -7.67 -14.93 22.30
CA ASP A 75 -8.64 -15.94 21.91
C ASP A 75 -8.57 -16.22 20.39
N GLU A 76 -9.30 -17.25 19.96
CA GLU A 76 -9.35 -17.65 18.55
C GLU A 76 -9.88 -16.54 17.63
N LEU A 77 -10.73 -15.64 18.14
CA LEU A 77 -11.31 -14.55 17.36
C LEU A 77 -10.25 -13.49 17.06
N HIS A 78 -9.40 -13.13 18.04
CA HIS A 78 -8.27 -12.23 17.83
C HIS A 78 -7.35 -12.78 16.75
N LEU A 79 -7.00 -14.06 16.84
CA LEU A 79 -6.11 -14.69 15.87
C LEU A 79 -6.74 -14.74 14.46
N HIS A 80 -8.04 -15.05 14.36
CA HIS A 80 -8.73 -15.06 13.08
C HIS A 80 -8.79 -13.67 12.44
N LEU A 81 -9.13 -12.64 13.22
CA LEU A 81 -9.21 -11.26 12.72
C LEU A 81 -7.83 -10.74 12.30
N THR A 82 -6.78 -11.08 13.04
CA THR A 82 -5.40 -10.75 12.68
C THR A 82 -4.97 -11.41 11.37
N ARG A 83 -5.35 -12.68 11.13
CA ARG A 83 -5.09 -13.33 9.84
C ARG A 83 -5.87 -12.67 8.70
N ALA A 84 -7.14 -12.32 8.94
CA ALA A 84 -7.95 -11.61 7.95
C ALA A 84 -7.34 -10.24 7.61
N PHE A 85 -6.81 -9.53 8.60
CA PHE A 85 -6.06 -8.29 8.40
C PHE A 85 -4.79 -8.53 7.56
N GLY A 86 -4.01 -9.58 7.85
CA GLY A 86 -2.84 -9.96 7.05
C GLY A 86 -3.20 -10.29 5.60
N ALA A 87 -4.26 -11.07 5.37
CA ALA A 87 -4.76 -11.38 4.02
C ALA A 87 -5.20 -10.13 3.26
N MET A 88 -5.89 -9.20 3.94
CA MET A 88 -6.26 -7.90 3.38
C MET A 88 -5.02 -7.10 2.98
N MET A 89 -3.99 -7.02 3.83
CA MET A 89 -2.73 -6.36 3.50
C MET A 89 -2.02 -6.98 2.29
N VAL A 90 -2.02 -8.32 2.19
CA VAL A 90 -1.45 -9.00 1.02
C VAL A 90 -2.20 -8.60 -0.25
N GLY A 91 -3.54 -8.66 -0.24
CA GLY A 91 -4.35 -8.22 -1.38
C GLY A 91 -4.14 -6.74 -1.72
N ASP A 92 -4.09 -5.90 -0.70
CA ASP A 92 -3.88 -4.46 -0.81
C ASP A 92 -2.49 -4.14 -1.39
N SER A 93 -1.44 -4.91 -1.06
CA SER A 93 -0.10 -4.73 -1.65
C SER A 93 -0.12 -4.78 -3.19
N PHE A 94 -0.94 -5.65 -3.79
CA PHE A 94 -1.03 -5.77 -5.23
C PHE A 94 -1.61 -4.53 -5.91
N VAL A 95 -2.38 -3.70 -5.20
CA VAL A 95 -2.81 -2.40 -5.73
C VAL A 95 -1.58 -1.53 -6.03
N SER A 96 -0.61 -1.46 -5.11
CA SER A 96 0.64 -0.72 -5.32
C SER A 96 1.50 -1.33 -6.41
N LEU A 97 1.56 -2.67 -6.50
CA LEU A 97 2.20 -3.35 -7.62
C LEU A 97 1.57 -2.96 -8.97
N THR A 98 0.23 -2.92 -9.03
CA THR A 98 -0.47 -2.56 -10.27
C THR A 98 -0.33 -1.08 -10.63
N ALA A 99 -0.21 -0.22 -9.62
CA ALA A 99 -0.03 1.22 -9.78
C ALA A 99 1.32 1.57 -10.42
N LEU A 100 2.34 0.71 -10.28
CA LEU A 100 3.63 0.87 -10.97
C LEU A 100 3.46 0.86 -12.50
N GLY A 101 2.41 0.19 -13.01
CA GLY A 101 2.09 0.15 -14.45
C GLY A 101 1.21 1.30 -14.93
N PHE A 102 0.80 2.23 -14.06
CA PHE A 102 -0.06 3.35 -14.45
C PHE A 102 0.74 4.37 -15.29
N ARG A 103 0.16 4.75 -16.43
CA ARG A 103 0.73 5.75 -17.34
C ARG A 103 0.51 7.18 -16.86
N SER A 104 -0.53 7.39 -16.06
CA SER A 104 -0.94 8.69 -15.56
C SER A 104 -0.50 8.84 -14.11
N ASP A 105 0.28 9.89 -13.83
CA ASP A 105 0.69 10.20 -12.45
C ASP A 105 -0.51 10.56 -11.57
N LYS A 106 -1.59 11.07 -12.16
CA LYS A 106 -2.86 11.28 -11.44
C LYS A 106 -3.44 9.98 -10.86
N ASP A 107 -3.31 8.88 -11.59
CA ASP A 107 -3.81 7.58 -11.12
C ASP A 107 -2.94 7.04 -9.98
N LYS A 108 -1.61 7.21 -10.08
CA LYS A 108 -0.68 6.90 -8.99
C LYS A 108 -0.96 7.75 -7.74
N THR A 109 -1.24 9.05 -7.93
CA THR A 109 -1.61 9.98 -6.86
C THR A 109 -2.87 9.50 -6.12
N SER A 110 -3.88 9.00 -6.84
CA SER A 110 -5.10 8.45 -6.23
C SER A 110 -4.81 7.28 -5.28
N VAL A 111 -3.90 6.38 -5.67
CA VAL A 111 -3.47 5.25 -4.82
C VAL A 111 -2.81 5.76 -3.54
N PHE A 112 -1.89 6.73 -3.64
CA PHE A 112 -1.25 7.31 -2.45
C PHE A 112 -2.22 8.06 -1.53
N VAL A 113 -3.26 8.70 -2.07
CA VAL A 113 -4.33 9.30 -1.25
C VAL A 113 -5.07 8.22 -0.47
N GLY A 114 -5.48 7.13 -1.12
CA GLY A 114 -6.13 6.01 -0.47
C GLY A 114 -5.28 5.42 0.66
N ARG A 115 -3.99 5.21 0.39
CA ARG A 115 -3.01 4.74 1.39
C ARG A 115 -2.92 5.69 2.57
N THR A 116 -2.71 6.98 2.31
CA THR A 116 -2.55 8.01 3.34
C THR A 116 -3.75 8.05 4.27
N VAL A 117 -4.98 8.02 3.73
CA VAL A 117 -6.21 8.05 4.53
C VAL A 117 -6.31 6.77 5.38
N GLY A 118 -6.12 5.60 4.76
CA GLY A 118 -6.21 4.31 5.47
C GLY A 118 -5.20 4.18 6.60
N THR A 119 -3.93 4.50 6.35
CA THR A 119 -2.87 4.37 7.34
C THR A 119 -2.96 5.43 8.43
N LEU A 120 -3.45 6.64 8.12
CA LEU A 120 -3.68 7.67 9.12
C LEU A 120 -4.80 7.27 10.08
N VAL A 121 -5.91 6.71 9.57
CA VAL A 121 -7.00 6.20 10.41
C VAL A 121 -6.49 5.07 11.30
N LEU A 122 -5.73 4.12 10.73
CA LEU A 122 -5.09 3.06 11.52
C LEU A 122 -4.22 3.63 12.64
N LEU A 123 -3.35 4.58 12.34
CA LEU A 123 -2.46 5.19 13.33
C LEU A 123 -3.23 5.89 14.46
N LEU A 124 -4.31 6.61 14.13
CA LEU A 124 -5.18 7.24 15.13
C LEU A 124 -5.85 6.19 16.04
N PHE A 125 -6.32 5.08 15.46
CA PHE A 125 -6.88 3.97 16.25
C PHE A 125 -5.82 3.33 17.15
N MET A 126 -4.59 3.15 16.67
CA MET A 126 -3.50 2.60 17.50
C MET A 126 -3.14 3.52 18.67
N VAL A 127 -3.12 4.85 18.45
CA VAL A 127 -2.91 5.83 19.54
C VAL A 127 -4.08 5.78 20.54
N TYR A 128 -5.30 5.70 20.04
CA TYR A 128 -6.49 5.61 20.88
C TYR A 128 -6.47 4.35 21.75
N THR A 129 -6.21 3.17 21.18
CA THR A 129 -6.18 1.92 21.93
C THR A 129 -5.02 1.87 22.93
N GLN A 130 -3.84 2.41 22.57
CA GLN A 130 -2.70 2.49 23.46
C GLN A 130 -2.95 3.37 24.70
N THR A 131 -3.80 4.40 24.58
CA THR A 131 -4.07 5.35 25.67
C THR A 131 -5.29 4.99 26.50
N THR A 132 -6.23 4.23 25.95
CA THR A 132 -7.50 3.89 26.62
C THR A 132 -7.55 2.47 27.16
N THR A 133 -6.70 1.57 26.66
CA THR A 133 -6.70 0.16 27.07
C THR A 133 -5.33 -0.24 27.62
N SER A 134 -5.32 -1.09 28.65
CA SER A 134 -4.09 -1.66 29.22
C SER A 134 -3.59 -2.91 28.49
N ALA A 135 -4.29 -3.34 27.45
CA ALA A 135 -3.98 -4.56 26.71
C ALA A 135 -2.73 -4.44 25.82
N TRP A 136 -2.30 -3.22 25.45
CA TRP A 136 -1.17 -3.01 24.53
C TRP A 136 0.13 -2.68 25.26
N THR A 137 1.19 -3.41 24.93
CA THR A 137 2.53 -3.22 25.53
C THR A 137 3.28 -2.07 24.89
N LYS A 138 4.46 -1.74 25.43
CA LYS A 138 5.38 -0.78 24.78
C LYS A 138 5.86 -1.26 23.40
N ALA A 139 5.82 -2.56 23.11
CA ALA A 139 6.20 -3.08 21.80
C ALA A 139 5.20 -2.65 20.71
N HIS A 140 3.92 -2.49 21.03
CA HIS A 140 2.93 -1.91 20.12
C HIS A 140 3.30 -0.49 19.67
N ILE A 141 3.93 0.30 20.55
CA ILE A 141 4.45 1.64 20.19
C ILE A 141 5.59 1.52 19.17
N TRP A 142 6.64 0.78 19.53
CA TRP A 142 7.87 0.73 18.75
C TRP A 142 7.78 -0.08 17.45
N PHE A 143 6.98 -1.13 17.45
CA PHE A 143 6.80 -2.00 16.29
C PHE A 143 5.57 -1.56 15.50
N GLY A 144 4.40 -1.52 16.14
CA GLY A 144 3.13 -1.20 15.51
C GLY A 144 3.05 0.26 15.03
N MET A 145 3.07 1.21 15.97
CA MET A 145 2.83 2.62 15.63
C MET A 145 3.96 3.26 14.82
N VAL A 146 5.23 2.94 15.11
CA VAL A 146 6.35 3.41 14.26
C VAL A 146 6.24 2.81 12.87
N GLY A 147 5.92 1.51 12.73
CA GLY A 147 5.71 0.87 11.43
C GLY A 147 4.57 1.52 10.62
N ALA A 148 3.41 1.72 11.25
CA ALA A 148 2.27 2.42 10.65
C ALA A 148 2.60 3.89 10.32
N GLY A 149 3.42 4.55 11.14
CA GLY A 149 3.93 5.89 10.91
C GLY A 149 4.84 5.97 9.68
N LEU A 150 5.79 5.03 9.53
CA LEU A 150 6.65 4.93 8.35
C LEU A 150 5.83 4.64 7.08
N TRP A 151 4.83 3.76 7.19
CA TRP A 151 3.92 3.46 6.08
C TRP A 151 3.10 4.69 5.66
N THR A 152 2.60 5.46 6.64
CA THR A 152 1.92 6.73 6.38
C THR A 152 2.86 7.75 5.75
N GLY A 153 4.08 7.88 6.28
CA GLY A 153 5.10 8.78 5.74
C GLY A 153 5.47 8.46 4.29
N ASN A 154 5.68 7.18 3.97
CA ASN A 154 5.90 6.71 2.60
C ASN A 154 4.75 7.12 1.67
N SER A 155 3.51 6.95 2.12
CA SER A 155 2.32 7.29 1.35
C SER A 155 2.19 8.79 1.09
N VAL A 156 2.45 9.62 2.11
CA VAL A 156 2.41 11.09 2.01
C VAL A 156 3.52 11.61 1.11
N LEU A 157 4.74 11.10 1.24
CA LEU A 157 5.86 11.48 0.37
C LEU A 157 5.60 11.07 -1.08
N GLY A 158 5.14 9.84 -1.29
CA GLY A 158 4.74 9.35 -2.61
C GLY A 158 3.65 10.21 -3.25
N TYR A 159 2.65 10.66 -2.48
CA TYR A 159 1.65 11.61 -2.95
C TYR A 159 2.26 12.92 -3.45
N PHE A 160 3.13 13.54 -2.65
CA PHE A 160 3.74 14.82 -3.04
C PHE A 160 4.63 14.67 -4.28
N THR A 161 5.43 13.61 -4.35
CA THR A 161 6.28 13.31 -5.50
C THR A 161 5.47 13.04 -6.77
N SER A 162 4.40 12.26 -6.68
CA SER A 162 3.51 11.97 -7.82
C SER A 162 2.81 13.24 -8.32
N LYS A 163 2.36 14.09 -7.39
CA LYS A 163 1.69 15.36 -7.70
C LYS A 163 2.63 16.39 -8.31
N GLU A 164 3.89 16.43 -7.88
CA GLU A 164 4.92 17.28 -8.48
C GLU A 164 5.21 16.85 -9.92
N SER A 165 5.35 15.54 -10.16
CA SER A 165 5.55 14.96 -11.49
C SER A 165 4.39 15.29 -12.44
N GLU A 166 3.14 15.16 -11.95
CA GLU A 166 1.94 15.54 -12.69
C GLU A 166 1.96 17.02 -13.13
N LYS A 167 2.29 17.94 -12.22
CA LYS A 167 2.37 19.38 -12.53
C LYS A 167 3.44 19.69 -13.58
N LEU A 168 4.64 19.12 -13.43
CA LEU A 168 5.75 19.33 -14.36
C LEU A 168 5.39 18.82 -15.77
N GLY A 169 4.73 17.68 -15.85
CA GLY A 169 4.21 17.14 -17.12
C GLY A 169 3.21 18.08 -17.80
N GLU A 170 2.29 18.66 -17.04
CA GLU A 170 1.33 19.63 -17.58
C GLU A 170 1.99 20.92 -18.09
N GLU A 171 2.93 21.48 -17.32
CA GLU A 171 3.65 22.70 -17.69
C GLU A 171 4.48 22.51 -18.96
N TYR A 172 5.18 21.38 -19.06
CA TYR A 172 5.93 21.01 -20.26
C TYR A 172 5.02 20.91 -21.49
N TYR A 173 3.89 20.22 -21.38
CA TYR A 173 2.93 20.10 -22.48
C TYR A 173 2.33 21.46 -22.91
N LYS A 174 1.98 22.31 -21.94
CA LYS A 174 1.52 23.69 -22.19
C LYS A 174 2.58 24.49 -22.95
N SER A 175 3.85 24.42 -22.54
CA SER A 175 4.95 25.13 -23.20
C SER A 175 5.12 24.70 -24.66
N MET A 176 5.10 23.39 -24.94
CA MET A 176 5.29 22.84 -26.28
C MET A 176 4.12 23.16 -27.22
N SER A 177 2.89 23.09 -26.71
CA SER A 177 1.70 23.47 -27.49
C SER A 177 1.69 24.97 -27.83
N SER A 178 2.17 25.83 -26.93
CA SER A 178 2.30 27.27 -27.18
C SER A 178 3.36 27.57 -28.24
N GLN A 179 4.49 26.86 -28.22
CA GLN A 179 5.56 27.00 -29.20
C GLN A 179 5.10 26.54 -30.59
N ARG A 180 4.37 25.43 -30.68
CA ARG A 180 3.81 24.91 -31.94
C ARG A 180 2.79 25.87 -32.57
N ARG A 181 1.97 26.56 -31.77
CA ARG A 181 1.06 27.59 -32.31
C ARG A 181 1.81 28.77 -32.92
N ARG A 182 2.91 29.20 -32.29
CA ARG A 182 3.74 30.33 -32.77
C ARG A 182 4.48 30.01 -34.07
N THR A 183 4.79 28.74 -34.34
CA THR A 183 5.46 28.32 -35.58
C THR A 183 4.52 28.14 -36.76
N HIS A 184 3.20 27.96 -36.53
CA HIS A 184 2.20 27.85 -37.60
C HIS A 184 1.57 29.19 -38.02
N THR A 185 1.77 30.26 -37.24
CA THR A 185 1.32 31.63 -37.56
C THR A 185 2.38 32.50 -38.25
N LYS A 186 3.53 31.92 -38.60
CA LYS A 186 4.57 32.54 -39.43
C LYS A 186 4.63 31.83 -40.77
#